data_AF-A0AAD4QTE7-F1
#
_entry.id   AF-A0AAD4QTE7-F1
#
_cell.length_a   1.000
_cell.length_b   1.000
_cell.length_c   1.000
_cell.angle_alpha   90.00
_cell.angle_beta   90.00
_cell.angle_gamma   90.00
#
_symmetry.space_group_name_H-M   'P 1'
#
loop_
_entity.id
_entity.type
_entity.pdbx_description
1 polymer ?
#
loop_
_entity_poly.entity_id
_entity_poly.type
_entity_poly.pdbx_seq_one_letter_code
_entity_poly.pdbx_strand_id
1 'polypeptide(L)'
;VSRPPNAFMVYRSYIWFTKQLDNTDERNLSCVSKLAAESWKDMSAQAQAPFHEIAALAKRKHAELHPDYKYAPSSRSEKATKK
;
A
#
# COMPACT_ATOMS: atom_id res chain seq x y z
N VAL A 1 11.07 -12.47 -2.66
CA VAL A 1 11.17 -10.99 -2.68
C VAL A 1 9.77 -10.39 -2.71
N SER A 2 9.40 -9.59 -1.72
CA SER A 2 8.09 -8.92 -1.66
C SER A 2 7.99 -7.80 -2.70
N ARG A 3 6.79 -7.51 -3.19
CA ARG A 3 6.59 -6.46 -4.21
C ARG A 3 6.98 -5.09 -3.66
N PRO A 4 7.53 -4.19 -4.50
CA PRO A 4 7.70 -2.81 -4.09
C PRO A 4 6.32 -2.17 -3.83
N PRO A 5 6.17 -1.36 -2.76
CA PRO A 5 4.91 -0.68 -2.46
C PRO A 5 4.59 0.37 -3.52
N ASN A 6 3.32 0.44 -3.93
CA ASN A 6 2.80 1.54 -4.75
C ASN A 6 2.46 2.77 -3.89
N ALA A 7 2.10 3.89 -4.52
CA ALA A 7 1.80 5.15 -3.83
C ALA A 7 0.74 5.00 -2.73
N PHE A 8 -0.34 4.26 -3.03
CA PHE A 8 -1.39 3.98 -2.06
C PHE A 8 -0.91 3.12 -0.89
N MET A 9 -0.05 2.12 -1.11
CA MET A 9 0.50 1.29 -0.03
C MET A 9 1.41 2.08 0.91
N VAL A 10 2.15 3.06 0.36
CA VAL A 10 2.93 4.03 1.16
C VAL A 10 1.98 4.88 2.00
N TYR A 11 0.93 5.43 1.39
CA TYR A 11 -0.06 6.25 2.09
C TYR A 11 -0.83 5.48 3.17
N ARG A 12 -1.29 4.26 2.88
CA ARG A 12 -1.97 3.41 3.87
C ARG A 12 -1.07 3.13 5.07
N SER A 13 0.23 2.93 4.85
CA SER A 13 1.21 2.74 5.93
C SER A 13 1.35 4.01 6.78
N TYR A 14 1.31 5.19 6.14
CA TYR A 14 1.27 6.47 6.84
C TYR A 14 0.00 6.61 7.69
N ILE A 15 -1.19 6.34 7.13
CA ILE A 15 -2.46 6.39 7.88
C ILE A 15 -2.50 5.38 9.03
N TRP A 16 -1.95 4.19 8.83
CA TRP A 16 -1.81 3.19 9.90
C TRP A 16 -0.97 3.74 11.05
N PHE A 17 0.18 4.35 10.75
CA PHE A 17 1.05 4.93 11.77
C PHE A 17 0.39 6.11 12.49
N THR A 18 -0.27 7.02 11.77
CA THR A 18 -0.95 8.16 12.39
C THR A 18 -2.12 7.72 13.27
N LYS A 19 -2.89 6.70 12.86
CA LYS A 19 -4.00 6.17 13.66
C LYS A 19 -3.56 5.38 14.90
N GLN A 20 -2.40 4.73 14.86
CA GLN A 20 -1.83 4.10 16.07
C GLN A 20 -1.47 5.11 17.15
N LEU A 21 -1.20 6.37 16.78
CA LEU A 21 -0.93 7.44 17.74
C LEU A 21 -2.22 8.02 18.35
N ASP A 22 -3.35 7.88 17.66
CA ASP A 22 -4.59 8.58 17.98
C ASP A 22 -5.50 7.79 18.93
N ASN A 23 -5.66 6.47 18.73
CA ASN A 23 -6.50 5.64 19.61
C ASN A 23 -6.08 4.17 19.61
N THR A 24 -5.98 3.59 20.80
CA THR A 24 -5.50 2.20 21.05
C THR A 24 -6.54 1.12 20.69
N ASP A 25 -7.82 1.49 20.53
CA ASP A 25 -8.93 0.52 20.58
C ASP A 25 -9.39 0.02 19.19
N GLU A 26 -9.26 0.80 18.12
CA GLU A 26 -9.73 0.43 16.78
C GLU A 26 -8.58 0.06 15.82
N ARG A 27 -7.72 -0.87 16.25
CA ARG A 27 -6.59 -1.39 15.46
C ARG A 27 -7.00 -2.31 14.29
N ASN A 28 -8.20 -2.15 13.74
CA ASN A 28 -8.67 -3.01 12.66
C ASN A 28 -8.08 -2.55 11.32
N LEU A 29 -7.15 -3.33 10.78
CA LEU A 29 -6.55 -3.15 9.44
C LEU A 29 -7.58 -2.94 8.34
N SER A 30 -8.78 -3.50 8.49
CA SER A 30 -9.90 -3.34 7.56
C SER A 30 -10.46 -1.92 7.59
N CYS A 31 -10.63 -1.35 8.79
CA CYS A 31 -11.10 0.03 8.96
C CYS A 31 -10.08 1.02 8.40
N VAL A 32 -8.80 0.84 8.73
CA VAL A 32 -7.71 1.68 8.21
C VAL A 32 -7.64 1.64 6.68
N SER A 33 -7.85 0.47 6.07
CA SER A 33 -7.85 0.35 4.60
C SER A 33 -9.01 1.09 3.95
N LYS A 34 -10.21 1.05 4.56
CA LYS A 34 -11.39 1.78 4.07
C LYS A 34 -11.16 3.28 4.16
N LEU A 35 -10.78 3.76 5.34
CA LEU A 35 -10.49 5.18 5.57
C LEU A 35 -9.40 5.69 4.62
N ALA A 36 -8.29 4.95 4.50
CA ALA A 36 -7.22 5.34 3.59
C ALA A 36 -7.69 5.38 2.14
N ALA A 37 -8.57 4.46 1.71
CA ALA A 37 -9.10 4.47 0.36
C ALA A 37 -10.05 5.66 0.11
N GLU A 38 -10.87 6.03 1.09
CA GLU A 38 -11.76 7.20 1.02
C GLU A 38 -10.94 8.50 0.97
N SER A 39 -10.01 8.68 1.90
CA SER A 39 -9.13 9.86 1.92
C SER A 39 -8.23 9.94 0.68
N TRP A 40 -7.73 8.80 0.17
CA TRP A 40 -6.93 8.78 -1.05
C TRP A 40 -7.69 9.26 -2.29
N LYS A 41 -8.98 8.93 -2.40
CA LYS A 41 -9.82 9.41 -3.50
C LYS A 41 -10.11 10.91 -3.40
N ASP A 42 -10.23 11.43 -2.19
CA ASP A 42 -10.52 12.85 -1.95
C ASP A 42 -9.28 13.74 -2.07
N MET A 43 -8.08 13.19 -1.80
CA MET A 43 -6.83 13.92 -1.92
C MET A 43 -6.57 14.44 -3.35
N SER A 44 -6.12 15.68 -3.44
CA SER A 44 -5.69 16.28 -4.71
C SER A 44 -4.42 15.61 -5.25
N ALA A 45 -4.19 15.73 -6.56
CA ALA A 45 -2.99 15.20 -7.20
C ALA A 45 -1.70 15.76 -6.59
N GLN A 46 -1.72 17.01 -6.09
CA GLN A 46 -0.59 17.63 -5.40
C GLN A 46 -0.31 16.96 -4.04
N ALA A 47 -1.34 16.59 -3.29
CA ALA A 47 -1.19 15.85 -2.04
C ALA A 47 -0.74 14.40 -2.28
N GLN A 48 -1.13 13.81 -3.41
CA GLN A 48 -0.69 12.46 -3.80
C GLN A 48 0.75 12.42 -4.34
N ALA A 49 1.23 13.52 -4.96
CA ALA A 49 2.55 13.63 -5.57
C ALA A 49 3.72 13.07 -4.71
N PRO A 50 3.90 13.47 -3.44
CA PRO A 50 4.99 12.94 -2.62
C PRO A 50 4.92 11.40 -2.45
N PHE A 51 3.72 10.83 -2.33
CA PHE A 51 3.55 9.37 -2.22
C PHE A 51 3.88 8.65 -3.53
N HIS A 52 3.60 9.29 -4.68
CA HIS A 52 4.01 8.78 -5.98
C HIS A 52 5.53 8.79 -6.16
N GLU A 53 6.21 9.86 -5.72
CA GLU A 53 7.67 9.95 -5.77
C GLU A 53 8.34 8.89 -4.88
N ILE A 54 7.83 8.71 -3.66
CA ILE A 54 8.33 7.68 -2.74
C ILE A 54 8.12 6.27 -3.34
N ALA A 55 6.97 6.00 -3.94
CA ALA A 55 6.71 4.72 -4.60
C ALA A 55 7.63 4.51 -5.81
N ALA A 56 7.91 5.55 -6.60
CA ALA A 56 8.84 5.48 -7.71
C ALA A 56 10.27 5.20 -7.24
N LEU A 57 10.69 5.81 -6.13
CA LEU A 57 11.99 5.54 -5.50
C LEU A 57 12.07 4.11 -4.94
N ALA A 58 11.03 3.64 -4.25
CA ALA A 58 10.95 2.28 -3.74
C ALA A 58 11.02 1.25 -4.88
N LYS A 59 10.34 1.51 -5.99
CA LYS A 59 10.39 0.67 -7.20
C LYS A 59 11.81 0.63 -7.81
N ARG A 60 12.48 1.79 -7.93
CA ARG A 60 13.86 1.88 -8.43
C ARG A 60 14.83 1.10 -7.54
N LYS A 61 14.82 1.38 -6.25
CA LYS A 61 15.65 0.68 -5.25
C LYS A 61 15.42 -0.83 -5.27
N HIS A 62 14.17 -1.25 -5.47
CA HIS A 62 13.85 -2.67 -5.59
C HIS A 62 14.44 -3.31 -6.84
N ALA A 63 14.37 -2.61 -7.98
CA ALA A 63 14.97 -3.08 -9.22
C ALA A 63 16.50 -3.16 -9.14
N GLU A 64 17.14 -2.21 -8.43
CA GLU A 64 18.58 -2.23 -8.19
C GLU A 64 19.01 -3.36 -7.24
N LEU A 65 18.26 -3.58 -6.16
CA LEU A 65 18.56 -4.64 -5.18
C LEU A 65 18.22 -6.04 -5.70
N HIS A 66 17.26 -6.15 -6.61
CA HIS A 66 16.78 -7.40 -7.15
C HIS A 66 16.62 -7.32 -8.67
N PRO A 67 17.73 -7.30 -9.43
CA PRO A 67 17.69 -7.22 -10.89
C PRO A 67 16.96 -8.41 -11.53
N ASP A 68 17.05 -9.60 -10.93
CA ASP A 68 16.33 -10.81 -11.34
C ASP A 68 14.90 -10.91 -10.80
N TYR A 69 14.38 -9.84 -10.14
CA TYR A 69 13.02 -9.87 -9.63
C TYR A 69 12.00 -9.90 -10.76
N LYS A 70 11.35 -11.05 -10.91
CA LYS A 70 10.16 -11.21 -11.76
C LYS A 70 8.94 -11.47 -10.90
N TYR A 71 7.92 -10.65 -11.07
CA TYR A 71 6.63 -10.90 -10.48
C TYR A 71 5.97 -12.13 -11.12
N ALA A 72 5.95 -13.24 -10.39
CA ALA A 72 5.22 -14.45 -10.73
C ALA A 72 4.07 -14.61 -9.73
N PRO A 73 2.84 -14.17 -10.04
CA PRO A 73 1.69 -14.54 -9.25
C PRO A 73 1.59 -16.05 -9.23
N SER A 74 1.50 -16.68 -8.06
CA SER A 74 0.99 -18.03 -8.00
C SER A 74 -0.45 -17.97 -8.51
N SER A 75 -0.73 -18.56 -9.67
CA SER A 75 -2.12 -18.77 -10.08
C SER A 75 -2.72 -19.69 -9.02
N ARG A 76 -3.59 -19.17 -8.16
CA ARG A 76 -4.54 -20.03 -7.47
C ARG A 76 -5.49 -20.54 -8.55
N SER A 77 -5.12 -21.66 -9.17
CA SER A 77 -6.10 -22.58 -9.71
C SER A 77 -6.99 -22.99 -8.52
N GLU A 78 -8.20 -22.43 -8.53
CA GLU A 78 -9.39 -22.84 -7.77
C GLU A 78 -9.45 -22.67 -6.24
N LYS A 79 -10.65 -22.23 -5.83
CA LYS A 79 -11.28 -22.19 -4.48
C LYS A 79 -10.85 -21.01 -3.59
N ALA A 80 -11.74 -20.16 -3.06
CA ALA A 80 -13.14 -20.35 -2.72
C ALA A 80 -13.98 -19.08 -2.96
N THR A 81 -15.21 -19.33 -3.40
CA THR A 81 -16.39 -18.48 -3.39
C THR A 81 -16.46 -17.61 -2.13
N LYS A 82 -16.55 -16.29 -2.30
CA LYS A 82 -17.14 -15.41 -1.29
C LYS A 82 -18.65 -15.68 -1.27
N LYS A 83 -19.15 -16.23 -0.17
CA LYS A 83 -20.54 -16.04 0.27
C LYS A 83 -20.56 -14.85 1.21
#